data_AF-A0A2X2V5T8-F1
#
_entry.id   AF-A0A2X2V5T8-F1
#
_cell.length_a   1.000
_cell.length_b   1.000
_cell.length_c   1.000
_cell.angle_alpha   90.00
_cell.angle_beta   90.00
_cell.angle_gamma   90.00
#
_symmetry.space_group_name_H-M   'P 1'
#
loop_
_entity.id
_entity.type
_entity.pdbx_description
1 polymer ?
#
loop_
_entity_poly.entity_id
_entity_poly.type
_entity_poly.pdbx_seq_one_letter_code
_entity_poly.pdbx_strand_id
1 'polypeptide(L)'
;MRTTYNKFPEVKVQGYDNQAWQGWESIHSVLNTRVSESSKTVLVVDCYPGVRLEELEQQLFTAFNSALVLNIESARRDEQALHDLLARNLTDDRVFGVLSCHHLDEFFNADKLNQLRQQIDAVTEGLVIVYGSGAALAHPGDVLIYADLPRWEIQQRMRHDGLGNWGAENQDEDILRRYKRAFFIEWRVFDRHKTPLLKRADYLLDTTEENAPAMVSGEALRAGLQQTTTQPFRVAPFFDPGVWGGQWMKQHFDLDPSAPNYAWCFDCVPEENSLLLRFGNVRIEIPSQDLVLIYPRALLGEKVHARFGAEFPIRFDFLDTIGGQNLSFQVHPVTEYIQQQFGMHYTQDESLLHSRSRTGSGGLSGHQNRGSNLRICWTASGQQVAEKKRLMTSASLIR
;
A
#
# COMPACT_ATOMS: atom_id res chain seq x y z
N MET A 1 -21.05 10.20 22.70
CA MET A 1 -20.47 9.02 23.38
C MET A 1 -19.09 8.82 22.81
N ARG A 2 -18.05 8.61 23.64
CA ARG A 2 -16.71 8.30 23.15
C ARG A 2 -16.73 6.87 22.61
N THR A 3 -16.36 6.67 21.34
CA THR A 3 -16.33 5.35 20.72
C THR A 3 -15.31 4.43 21.41
N THR A 4 -15.59 3.12 21.48
CA THR A 4 -14.62 2.09 21.92
C THR A 4 -13.79 1.56 20.76
N TYR A 5 -14.10 1.97 19.53
CA TYR A 5 -13.39 1.53 18.34
C TYR A 5 -12.03 2.24 18.27
N ASN A 6 -10.94 1.47 18.28
CA ASN A 6 -9.60 2.01 18.10
C ASN A 6 -9.29 2.17 16.61
N LYS A 7 -9.20 3.42 16.13
CA LYS A 7 -8.83 3.79 14.76
C LYS A 7 -7.32 3.76 14.50
N PHE A 8 -6.52 3.72 15.55
CA PHE A 8 -5.05 3.72 15.48
C PHE A 8 -4.48 2.62 16.39
N PRO A 9 -4.82 1.34 16.14
CA PRO A 9 -4.18 0.25 16.85
C PRO A 9 -2.69 0.24 16.56
N GLU A 10 -1.88 0.13 17.61
CA GLU A 10 -0.43 0.08 17.50
C GLU A 10 0.14 -1.12 18.25
N VAL A 11 1.25 -1.64 17.75
CA VAL A 11 2.08 -2.64 18.44
C VAL A 11 3.23 -1.93 19.14
N LYS A 12 3.33 -2.07 20.46
CA LYS A 12 4.47 -1.57 21.24
C LYS A 12 5.63 -2.53 21.13
N VAL A 13 6.75 -2.07 20.58
CA VAL A 13 7.96 -2.87 20.36
C VAL A 13 8.86 -2.78 21.59
N GLN A 14 9.27 -3.94 22.12
CA GLN A 14 10.04 -4.02 23.36
C GLN A 14 11.55 -4.00 23.08
N GLY A 15 12.32 -3.27 23.88
CA GLY A 15 13.79 -3.30 23.84
C GLY A 15 14.43 -2.38 22.79
N TYR A 16 13.64 -1.60 22.06
CA TYR A 16 14.09 -0.73 20.98
C TYR A 16 13.63 0.73 21.15
N ASP A 17 13.41 1.17 22.40
CA ASP A 17 12.80 2.47 22.72
C ASP A 17 13.58 3.69 22.19
N ASN A 18 14.89 3.56 21.99
CA ASN A 18 15.81 4.62 21.56
C ASN A 18 16.29 4.44 20.11
N GLN A 19 15.63 3.59 19.34
CA GLN A 19 16.03 3.22 17.97
C GLN A 19 15.09 3.82 16.91
N ALA A 20 14.33 4.84 17.30
CA ALA A 20 13.43 5.58 16.43
C ALA A 20 13.52 7.08 16.72
N TRP A 21 13.34 7.88 15.67
CA TRP A 21 13.54 9.33 15.64
C TRP A 21 12.39 10.00 14.90
N GLN A 22 12.01 11.20 15.30
CA GLN A 22 10.86 11.93 14.74
C GLN A 22 11.28 13.32 14.28
N GLY A 23 10.85 13.71 13.08
CA GLY A 23 11.16 14.99 12.45
C GLY A 23 12.54 15.06 11.81
N TRP A 24 12.65 15.92 10.79
CA TRP A 24 13.85 16.04 9.95
C TRP A 24 15.14 16.35 10.73
N GLU A 25 15.08 17.20 11.76
CA GLU A 25 16.25 17.57 12.57
C GLU A 25 16.88 16.35 13.28
N SER A 26 16.05 15.52 13.92
CA SER A 26 16.56 14.35 14.65
C SER A 26 17.07 13.28 13.69
N ILE A 27 16.39 13.09 12.56
CA ILE A 27 16.78 12.18 11.48
C ILE A 27 18.13 12.61 10.90
N HIS A 28 18.29 13.88 10.56
CA HIS A 28 19.54 14.44 10.04
C HIS A 28 20.69 14.23 11.02
N SER A 29 20.49 14.50 12.31
CA SER A 29 21.54 14.33 13.34
C SER A 29 22.11 12.90 13.37
N VAL A 30 21.21 11.91 13.34
CA VAL A 30 21.57 10.48 13.34
C VAL A 30 22.31 10.11 12.07
N LEU A 31 21.76 10.50 10.92
CA LEU A 31 22.34 10.18 9.62
C LEU A 31 23.68 10.89 9.41
N ASN A 32 23.82 12.16 9.80
CA ASN A 32 25.05 12.93 9.67
C ASN A 32 26.20 12.28 10.43
N THR A 33 25.92 11.73 11.62
CA THR A 33 26.90 10.95 12.39
C THR A 33 27.33 9.71 11.60
N ARG A 34 26.36 8.98 11.04
CA ARG A 34 26.62 7.73 10.30
C ARG A 34 27.39 7.95 9.01
N VAL A 35 27.05 8.99 8.25
CA VAL A 35 27.67 9.23 6.93
C VAL A 35 29.05 9.87 7.01
N SER A 36 29.44 10.38 8.18
CA SER A 36 30.73 11.03 8.42
C SER A 36 31.81 10.07 8.94
N GLU A 37 31.53 8.77 9.06
CA GLU A 37 32.47 7.77 9.62
C GLU A 37 33.66 7.44 8.69
N SER A 38 33.48 7.63 7.38
CA SER A 38 34.45 7.25 6.35
C SER A 38 34.85 8.44 5.47
N SER A 39 35.99 8.32 4.79
CA SER A 39 36.46 9.36 3.85
C SER A 39 35.51 9.55 2.66
N LYS A 40 34.86 8.46 2.22
CA LYS A 40 33.77 8.44 1.25
C LYS A 40 32.63 7.61 1.84
N THR A 41 31.40 8.11 1.69
CA THR A 41 30.19 7.36 2.04
C THR A 41 29.16 7.52 0.93
N VAL A 42 28.56 6.42 0.48
CA VAL A 42 27.40 6.42 -0.41
C VAL A 42 26.13 6.15 0.40
N LEU A 43 25.33 7.20 0.60
CA LEU A 43 24.00 7.12 1.18
C LEU A 43 22.99 6.81 0.07
N VAL A 44 22.34 5.66 0.18
CA VAL A 44 21.24 5.27 -0.71
C VAL A 44 19.91 5.46 0.01
N VAL A 45 19.01 6.23 -0.61
CA VAL A 45 17.62 6.42 -0.17
C VAL A 45 16.70 5.83 -1.23
N ASP A 46 16.40 4.55 -1.11
CA ASP A 46 15.51 3.86 -2.05
C ASP A 46 14.06 4.09 -1.65
N CYS A 47 13.24 4.54 -2.59
CA CYS A 47 11.88 5.00 -2.33
C CYS A 47 10.85 4.02 -2.88
N TYR A 48 9.80 3.75 -2.11
CA TYR A 48 8.57 3.19 -2.67
C TYR A 48 7.87 4.25 -3.57
N PRO A 49 7.19 3.87 -4.67
CA PRO A 49 6.49 4.83 -5.51
C PRO A 49 5.44 5.60 -4.68
N GLY A 50 5.41 6.92 -4.85
CA GLY A 50 4.51 7.83 -4.12
C GLY A 50 5.18 8.60 -2.98
N VAL A 51 6.43 8.25 -2.60
CA VAL A 51 7.28 9.12 -1.77
C VAL A 51 7.49 10.47 -2.47
N ARG A 52 7.38 11.57 -1.70
CA ARG A 52 7.60 12.93 -2.20
C ARG A 52 9.10 13.20 -2.29
N LEU A 53 9.69 12.98 -3.47
CA LEU A 53 11.15 13.15 -3.66
C LEU A 53 11.61 14.60 -3.39
N GLU A 54 10.80 15.59 -3.78
CA GLU A 54 11.09 17.01 -3.51
C GLU A 54 11.20 17.31 -2.01
N GLU A 55 10.42 16.62 -1.17
CA GLU A 55 10.50 16.79 0.29
C GLU A 55 11.84 16.27 0.82
N LEU A 56 12.30 15.11 0.34
CA LEU A 56 13.61 14.56 0.69
C LEU A 56 14.74 15.50 0.26
N GLU A 57 14.65 16.03 -0.96
CA GLU A 57 15.63 17.00 -1.48
C GLU A 57 15.69 18.24 -0.59
N GLN A 58 14.54 18.85 -0.30
CA GLN A 58 14.46 20.12 0.40
C GLN A 58 14.76 20.02 1.90
N GLN A 59 14.34 18.94 2.55
CA GLN A 59 14.40 18.83 4.02
C GLN A 59 15.57 17.98 4.52
N LEU A 60 15.99 16.97 3.75
CA LEU A 60 17.03 16.04 4.16
C LEU A 60 18.35 16.29 3.44
N PHE A 61 18.34 16.38 2.11
CA PHE A 61 19.58 16.40 1.32
C PHE A 61 20.30 17.75 1.37
N THR A 62 19.57 18.85 1.34
CA THR A 62 20.11 20.22 1.49
C THR A 62 20.86 20.43 2.80
N ALA A 63 20.51 19.68 3.84
CA ALA A 63 21.15 19.75 5.15
C ALA A 63 22.52 19.02 5.18
N PHE A 64 22.84 18.21 4.17
CA PHE A 64 24.14 17.56 4.05
C PHE A 64 25.10 18.34 3.16
N ASN A 65 26.39 18.32 3.51
CA ASN A 65 27.46 18.76 2.62
C ASN A 65 27.87 17.60 1.68
N SER A 66 27.00 17.29 0.71
CA SER A 66 27.22 16.21 -0.25
C SER A 66 28.11 16.64 -1.42
N ALA A 67 29.05 15.76 -1.81
CA ALA A 67 29.87 15.93 -3.01
C ALA A 67 29.06 15.66 -4.30
N LEU A 68 28.07 14.77 -4.23
CA LEU A 68 27.23 14.39 -5.36
C LEU A 68 25.84 13.97 -4.88
N VAL A 69 24.80 14.40 -5.58
CA VAL A 69 23.40 14.01 -5.33
C VAL A 69 22.79 13.57 -6.66
N LEU A 70 22.32 12.32 -6.74
CA LEU A 70 21.79 11.71 -7.96
C LEU A 70 20.39 11.16 -7.75
N ASN A 71 19.45 11.61 -8.57
CA ASN A 71 18.14 10.98 -8.72
C ASN A 71 18.26 9.79 -9.68
N ILE A 72 18.03 8.58 -9.19
CA ILE A 72 18.07 7.36 -10.00
C ILE A 72 17.02 7.37 -11.12
N GLU A 73 15.89 8.05 -10.91
CA GLU A 73 14.78 8.08 -11.86
C GLU A 73 15.13 8.82 -13.15
N SER A 74 16.24 9.57 -13.18
CA SER A 74 16.83 10.12 -14.42
C SER A 74 17.25 9.03 -15.43
N ALA A 75 17.52 7.81 -14.95
CA ALA A 75 17.81 6.63 -15.77
C ALA A 75 16.57 5.78 -16.11
N ARG A 76 15.38 6.15 -15.63
CA ARG A 76 14.12 5.47 -15.97
C ARG A 76 13.90 5.52 -17.48
N ARG A 77 13.29 4.46 -18.03
CA ARG A 77 12.77 4.48 -19.40
C ARG A 77 11.72 5.59 -19.53
N ASP A 78 11.65 6.20 -20.70
CA ASP A 78 10.60 7.17 -20.98
C ASP A 78 9.20 6.53 -20.93
N GLU A 79 8.19 7.39 -20.90
CA GLU A 79 6.80 6.97 -20.76
C GLU A 79 6.36 6.02 -21.88
N GLN A 80 6.73 6.28 -23.13
CA GLN A 80 6.35 5.44 -24.26
C GLN A 80 6.96 4.05 -24.15
N ALA A 81 8.25 3.95 -23.81
CA ALA A 81 8.91 2.67 -23.63
C ALA A 81 8.31 1.88 -22.46
N LEU A 82 7.90 2.54 -21.37
CA LEU A 82 7.16 1.88 -20.28
C LEU A 82 5.76 1.47 -20.72
N HIS A 83 5.04 2.30 -21.48
CA HIS A 83 3.73 1.96 -22.01
C HIS A 83 3.80 0.69 -22.88
N ASP A 84 4.76 0.62 -23.79
CA ASP A 84 4.96 -0.53 -24.68
C ASP A 84 5.33 -1.79 -23.88
N LEU A 85 6.21 -1.65 -22.88
CA LEU A 85 6.60 -2.74 -21.99
C LEU A 85 5.41 -3.30 -21.22
N LEU A 86 4.52 -2.44 -20.74
CA LEU A 86 3.40 -2.77 -19.85
C LEU A 86 2.08 -3.07 -20.58
N ALA A 87 2.03 -2.92 -21.90
CA ALA A 87 0.80 -3.02 -22.70
C ALA A 87 0.02 -4.33 -22.46
N ARG A 88 0.73 -5.45 -22.31
CA ARG A 88 0.12 -6.77 -22.03
C ARG A 88 -0.47 -6.88 -20.63
N ASN A 89 0.08 -6.16 -19.66
CA ASN A 89 -0.42 -6.14 -18.29
C ASN A 89 -1.62 -5.21 -18.14
N LEU A 90 -1.61 -4.08 -18.83
CA LEU A 90 -2.72 -3.14 -18.73
C LEU A 90 -3.95 -3.71 -19.44
N THR A 91 -3.93 -4.14 -20.70
CA THR A 91 -5.18 -4.49 -21.43
C THR A 91 -6.15 -3.31 -21.60
N ASP A 92 -7.17 -3.47 -22.43
CA ASP A 92 -8.19 -2.43 -22.71
C ASP A 92 -9.31 -2.34 -21.66
N ASP A 93 -9.39 -3.28 -20.71
CA ASP A 93 -10.42 -3.24 -19.67
C ASP A 93 -10.22 -2.01 -18.77
N ARG A 94 -11.31 -1.36 -18.34
CA ARG A 94 -11.21 -0.14 -17.54
C ARG A 94 -10.55 -0.38 -16.17
N VAL A 95 -10.73 -1.56 -15.60
CA VAL A 95 -10.40 -1.85 -14.19
C VAL A 95 -9.43 -3.03 -14.07
N PHE A 96 -9.62 -4.09 -14.86
CA PHE A 96 -8.75 -5.27 -14.78
C PHE A 96 -7.51 -5.15 -15.65
N GLY A 97 -6.39 -5.65 -15.12
CA GLY A 97 -5.16 -5.93 -15.84
C GLY A 97 -4.71 -7.36 -15.55
N VAL A 98 -3.48 -7.70 -15.93
CA VAL A 98 -2.84 -8.99 -15.66
C VAL A 98 -1.65 -8.75 -14.76
N LEU A 99 -1.51 -9.54 -13.69
CA LEU A 99 -0.41 -9.41 -12.74
C LEU A 99 0.95 -9.48 -13.47
N SER A 100 1.77 -8.47 -13.22
CA SER A 100 3.10 -8.35 -13.81
C SER A 100 4.10 -9.23 -13.09
N CYS A 101 4.97 -9.88 -13.85
CA CYS A 101 6.16 -10.58 -13.35
C CYS A 101 7.45 -9.78 -13.57
N HIS A 102 7.36 -8.53 -14.03
CA HIS A 102 8.55 -7.71 -14.30
C HIS A 102 9.38 -7.47 -13.03
N HIS A 103 10.67 -7.26 -13.23
CA HIS A 103 11.58 -6.76 -12.21
C HIS A 103 11.86 -5.28 -12.46
N LEU A 104 12.16 -4.54 -11.38
CA LEU A 104 12.27 -3.10 -11.44
C LEU A 104 13.41 -2.65 -12.38
N ASP A 105 14.49 -3.42 -12.50
CA ASP A 105 15.61 -3.11 -13.39
C ASP A 105 15.22 -3.05 -14.88
N GLU A 106 14.17 -3.77 -15.29
CA GLU A 106 13.65 -3.71 -16.66
C GLU A 106 13.10 -2.31 -16.99
N PHE A 107 12.71 -1.53 -15.98
CA PHE A 107 12.11 -0.19 -16.15
C PHE A 107 13.15 0.91 -16.31
N PHE A 108 14.44 0.56 -16.26
CA PHE A 108 15.56 1.47 -16.44
C PHE A 108 16.26 1.27 -17.78
N ASN A 109 16.84 2.36 -18.31
CA ASN A 109 17.76 2.30 -19.43
C ASN A 109 19.15 1.89 -18.90
N ALA A 110 19.66 0.77 -19.39
CA ALA A 110 20.92 0.18 -18.90
C ALA A 110 22.13 1.12 -19.07
N ASP A 111 22.19 1.86 -20.18
CA ASP A 111 23.31 2.78 -20.45
C ASP A 111 23.29 3.98 -19.50
N LYS A 112 22.12 4.59 -19.29
CA LYS A 112 21.95 5.68 -18.32
C LYS A 112 22.25 5.21 -16.90
N LEU A 113 21.80 4.03 -16.53
CA LEU A 113 22.08 3.45 -15.21
C LEU A 113 23.59 3.23 -15.01
N ASN A 114 24.29 2.74 -16.03
CA ASN A 114 25.75 2.58 -15.99
C ASN A 114 26.49 3.93 -15.92
N GLN A 115 25.97 4.98 -16.57
CA GLN A 115 26.54 6.32 -16.44
C GLN A 115 26.41 6.88 -15.02
N LEU A 116 25.27 6.64 -14.34
CA LEU A 116 25.09 7.03 -12.95
C LEU A 116 26.07 6.27 -12.03
N ARG A 117 26.26 4.96 -12.25
CA ARG A 117 27.26 4.15 -11.53
C ARG A 117 28.67 4.72 -11.67
N GLN A 118 29.07 5.08 -12.89
CA GLN A 118 30.38 5.69 -13.15
C GLN A 118 30.55 7.04 -12.44
N GLN A 119 29.50 7.86 -12.35
CA GLN A 119 29.54 9.12 -11.60
C GLN A 119 29.74 8.88 -10.10
N ILE A 120 29.08 7.88 -9.52
CA ILE A 120 29.24 7.49 -8.11
C ILE A 120 30.67 7.01 -7.85
N ASP A 121 31.22 6.18 -8.74
CA ASP A 121 32.58 5.64 -8.61
C ASP A 121 33.67 6.71 -8.78
N ALA A 122 33.43 7.72 -9.62
CA ALA A 122 34.37 8.82 -9.87
C ALA A 122 34.59 9.73 -8.65
N VAL A 123 33.64 9.79 -7.70
CA VAL A 123 33.82 10.52 -6.44
C VAL A 123 34.73 9.71 -5.53
N THR A 124 35.86 10.28 -5.10
CA THR A 124 36.84 9.58 -4.25
C THR A 124 36.73 9.92 -2.76
N GLU A 125 36.08 11.04 -2.43
CA GLU A 125 35.91 11.54 -1.06
C GLU A 125 34.59 12.30 -0.89
N GLY A 126 34.10 12.37 0.35
CA GLY A 126 32.85 13.03 0.71
C GLY A 126 31.61 12.13 0.63
N LEU A 127 30.45 12.76 0.79
CA LEU A 127 29.15 12.08 0.77
C LEU A 127 28.55 12.08 -0.64
N VAL A 128 28.18 10.89 -1.12
CA VAL A 128 27.35 10.72 -2.32
C VAL A 128 25.95 10.30 -1.88
N ILE A 129 24.93 11.02 -2.33
CA ILE A 129 23.53 10.68 -2.10
C ILE A 129 22.93 10.16 -3.40
N VAL A 130 22.37 8.95 -3.36
CA VAL A 130 21.60 8.37 -4.48
C VAL A 130 20.19 8.11 -3.98
N TYR A 131 19.19 8.68 -4.65
CA TYR A 131 17.81 8.60 -4.17
C TYR A 131 16.82 8.36 -5.32
N GLY A 132 15.58 8.01 -4.95
CA GLY A 132 14.48 7.75 -5.85
C GLY A 132 14.12 6.27 -5.92
N SER A 133 13.04 5.95 -6.63
CA SER A 133 12.52 4.58 -6.66
C SER A 133 13.46 3.69 -7.46
N GLY A 134 14.11 2.71 -6.80
CA GLY A 134 15.15 1.88 -7.42
C GLY A 134 16.58 2.36 -7.19
N ALA A 135 16.83 3.28 -6.26
CA ALA A 135 18.16 3.84 -5.98
C ALA A 135 19.23 2.76 -5.73
N ALA A 136 18.86 1.66 -5.07
CA ALA A 136 19.76 0.54 -4.80
C ALA A 136 20.21 -0.22 -6.06
N LEU A 137 19.60 0.03 -7.23
CA LEU A 137 20.07 -0.50 -8.51
C LEU A 137 21.38 0.18 -8.97
N ALA A 138 21.62 1.44 -8.57
CA ALA A 138 22.86 2.13 -8.90
C ALA A 138 24.00 1.76 -7.94
N HIS A 139 23.74 1.58 -6.65
CA HIS A 139 24.76 1.23 -5.68
C HIS A 139 24.14 0.48 -4.48
N PRO A 140 24.81 -0.50 -3.86
CA PRO A 140 24.27 -1.19 -2.68
C PRO A 140 24.09 -0.27 -1.47
N GLY A 141 24.86 0.82 -1.40
CA GLY A 141 24.89 1.79 -0.31
C GLY A 141 25.81 1.36 0.83
N ASP A 142 26.60 2.30 1.34
CA ASP A 142 27.32 2.14 2.63
C ASP A 142 26.35 2.38 3.80
N VAL A 143 25.36 3.24 3.56
CA VAL A 143 24.17 3.43 4.40
C VAL A 143 22.94 3.32 3.50
N LEU A 144 22.01 2.45 3.85
CA LEU A 144 20.75 2.24 3.14
C LEU A 144 19.56 2.69 3.99
N ILE A 145 18.84 3.68 3.47
CA ILE A 145 17.51 4.08 3.94
C ILE A 145 16.48 3.56 2.94
N TYR A 146 15.43 2.93 3.43
CA TYR A 146 14.24 2.65 2.63
C TYR A 146 13.12 3.60 3.03
N ALA A 147 12.72 4.49 2.12
CA ALA A 147 11.62 5.43 2.32
C ALA A 147 10.30 4.80 1.86
N ASP A 148 9.33 4.73 2.76
CA ASP A 148 8.10 3.96 2.55
C ASP A 148 6.85 4.72 2.99
N LEU A 149 5.70 4.23 2.53
CA LEU A 149 4.36 4.72 2.87
C LEU A 149 3.29 3.66 2.52
N PRO A 150 2.21 3.54 3.31
CA PRO A 150 1.10 2.64 3.02
C PRO A 150 0.45 2.93 1.66
N ARG A 151 -0.09 1.90 1.00
CA ARG A 151 -0.75 2.08 -0.31
C ARG A 151 -2.00 2.91 -0.22
N TRP A 152 -2.70 2.85 0.92
CA TRP A 152 -3.81 3.76 1.19
C TRP A 152 -3.39 5.22 1.10
N GLU A 153 -2.22 5.58 1.62
CA GLU A 153 -1.70 6.95 1.50
C GLU A 153 -1.42 7.31 0.04
N ILE A 154 -0.82 6.41 -0.75
CA ILE A 154 -0.62 6.62 -2.19
C ILE A 154 -1.96 6.88 -2.90
N GLN A 155 -3.00 6.11 -2.57
CA GLN A 155 -4.34 6.28 -3.13
C GLN A 155 -4.92 7.65 -2.78
N GLN A 156 -4.72 8.14 -1.55
CA GLN A 156 -5.18 9.45 -1.12
C GLN A 156 -4.45 10.58 -1.85
N ARG A 157 -3.13 10.46 -2.02
CA ARG A 157 -2.33 11.40 -2.84
C ARG A 157 -2.81 11.43 -4.29
N MET A 158 -3.18 10.29 -4.87
CA MET A 158 -3.75 10.25 -6.23
C MET A 158 -5.09 10.98 -6.33
N ARG A 159 -5.92 10.91 -5.28
CA ARG A 159 -7.25 11.51 -5.22
C ARG A 159 -7.22 13.02 -4.94
N HIS A 160 -6.28 13.48 -4.11
CA HIS A 160 -6.30 14.83 -3.56
C HIS A 160 -5.12 15.70 -3.97
N ASP A 161 -3.96 15.10 -4.22
CA ASP A 161 -2.70 15.83 -4.46
C ASP A 161 -2.25 15.77 -5.94
N GLY A 162 -3.06 15.15 -6.80
CA GLY A 162 -2.75 15.00 -8.22
C GLY A 162 -1.60 14.03 -8.50
N LEU A 163 -1.29 13.11 -7.59
CA LEU A 163 -0.24 12.11 -7.82
C LEU A 163 -0.61 11.20 -9.00
N GLY A 164 0.33 11.06 -9.95
CA GLY A 164 0.27 10.12 -11.05
C GLY A 164 0.90 8.76 -10.69
N ASN A 165 0.76 7.79 -11.58
CA ASN A 165 1.50 6.54 -11.50
C ASN A 165 3.00 6.75 -11.71
N TRP A 166 3.82 5.87 -11.14
CA TRP A 166 5.26 5.98 -11.30
C TRP A 166 5.64 5.81 -12.79
N GLY A 167 6.24 6.86 -13.32
CA GLY A 167 6.68 6.92 -14.69
C GLY A 167 5.59 7.01 -15.76
N ALA A 168 4.43 7.59 -15.42
CA ALA A 168 3.39 7.99 -16.37
C ALA A 168 2.91 9.42 -16.10
N GLU A 169 2.56 10.14 -17.15
CA GLU A 169 1.94 11.47 -17.08
C GLU A 169 0.42 11.30 -17.12
N ASN A 170 -0.14 10.75 -16.05
CA ASN A 170 -1.55 10.34 -16.01
C ASN A 170 -2.35 10.89 -14.82
N GLN A 171 -1.97 12.05 -14.30
CA GLN A 171 -2.63 12.71 -13.17
C GLN A 171 -4.13 12.95 -13.41
N ASP A 172 -4.49 13.25 -14.66
CA ASP A 172 -5.86 13.52 -15.11
C ASP A 172 -6.62 12.26 -15.58
N GLU A 173 -6.00 11.08 -15.58
CA GLU A 173 -6.69 9.85 -15.93
C GLU A 173 -7.71 9.43 -14.86
N ASP A 174 -8.73 8.70 -15.31
CA ASP A 174 -9.67 8.00 -14.44
C ASP A 174 -8.92 7.23 -13.34
N ILE A 175 -9.27 7.53 -12.09
CA ILE A 175 -8.62 6.95 -10.91
C ILE A 175 -8.58 5.41 -10.95
N LEU A 176 -9.60 4.78 -11.56
CA LEU A 176 -9.64 3.32 -11.71
C LEU A 176 -8.53 2.78 -12.63
N ARG A 177 -8.16 3.53 -13.67
CA ARG A 177 -7.05 3.16 -14.56
C ARG A 177 -5.71 3.34 -13.86
N ARG A 178 -5.58 4.39 -13.03
CA ARG A 178 -4.40 4.59 -12.19
C ARG A 178 -4.21 3.46 -11.17
N TYR A 179 -5.29 3.05 -10.50
CA TYR A 179 -5.27 1.94 -9.54
C TYR A 179 -5.00 0.60 -10.22
N LYS A 180 -5.56 0.37 -11.39
CA LYS A 180 -5.24 -0.80 -12.21
C LYS A 180 -3.74 -0.89 -12.48
N ARG A 181 -3.09 0.18 -12.94
CA ARG A 181 -1.63 0.20 -13.14
C ARG A 181 -0.87 -0.06 -11.84
N ALA A 182 -1.29 0.59 -10.76
CA ALA A 182 -0.66 0.43 -9.45
C ALA A 182 -0.76 -1.04 -8.96
N PHE A 183 -1.97 -1.60 -8.94
CA PHE A 183 -2.28 -2.93 -8.42
C PHE A 183 -1.63 -4.06 -9.23
N PHE A 184 -1.82 -4.05 -10.55
CA PHE A 184 -1.38 -5.16 -11.40
C PHE A 184 0.12 -5.11 -11.71
N ILE A 185 0.76 -3.95 -11.56
CA ILE A 185 2.14 -3.75 -12.01
C ILE A 185 2.98 -3.17 -10.89
N GLU A 186 2.80 -1.89 -10.56
CA GLU A 186 3.76 -1.14 -9.75
C GLU A 186 3.96 -1.80 -8.40
N TRP A 187 2.88 -2.03 -7.66
CA TRP A 187 2.96 -2.64 -6.34
C TRP A 187 3.68 -3.99 -6.35
N ARG A 188 3.45 -4.82 -7.37
CA ARG A 188 4.11 -6.13 -7.48
C ARG A 188 5.61 -6.00 -7.79
N VAL A 189 5.95 -5.09 -8.69
CA VAL A 189 7.35 -4.84 -9.10
C VAL A 189 8.14 -4.22 -7.93
N PHE A 190 7.57 -3.20 -7.29
CA PHE A 190 8.20 -2.50 -6.19
C PHE A 190 8.27 -3.33 -4.90
N ASP A 191 7.26 -4.17 -4.59
CA ASP A 191 7.34 -5.13 -3.47
C ASP A 191 8.51 -6.11 -3.63
N ARG A 192 8.73 -6.63 -4.86
CA ARG A 192 9.84 -7.55 -5.15
C ARG A 192 11.19 -6.87 -4.94
N HIS A 193 11.34 -5.62 -5.37
CA HIS A 193 12.54 -4.82 -5.18
C HIS A 193 12.76 -4.48 -3.70
N LYS A 194 11.70 -4.07 -3.01
CA LYS A 194 11.69 -3.69 -1.60
C LYS A 194 12.08 -4.81 -0.65
N THR A 195 11.53 -6.00 -0.85
CA THR A 195 11.65 -7.13 0.10
C THR A 195 13.10 -7.47 0.50
N PRO A 196 14.08 -7.63 -0.42
CA PRO A 196 15.46 -7.84 -0.03
C PRO A 196 16.12 -6.61 0.61
N LEU A 197 15.67 -5.40 0.29
CA LEU A 197 16.20 -4.16 0.86
C LEU A 197 15.81 -3.99 2.33
N LEU A 198 14.55 -4.20 2.70
CA LEU A 198 14.11 -4.11 4.10
C LEU A 198 14.83 -5.10 5.03
N LYS A 199 15.30 -6.22 4.49
CA LYS A 199 16.11 -7.20 5.25
C LYS A 199 17.49 -6.68 5.63
N ARG A 200 18.04 -5.71 4.90
CA ARG A 200 19.40 -5.19 5.09
C ARG A 200 19.48 -3.68 5.32
N ALA A 201 18.37 -2.95 5.17
CA ALA A 201 18.34 -1.51 5.36
C ALA A 201 18.85 -1.16 6.76
N ASP A 202 19.65 -0.11 6.83
CA ASP A 202 20.13 0.48 8.08
C ASP A 202 19.01 1.25 8.76
N TYR A 203 18.12 1.86 7.96
CA TYR A 203 16.96 2.61 8.43
C TYR A 203 15.75 2.43 7.51
N LEU A 204 14.56 2.50 8.10
CA LEU A 204 13.32 2.76 7.38
C LEU A 204 12.83 4.16 7.73
N LEU A 205 12.47 4.93 6.71
CA LEU A 205 11.93 6.27 6.79
C LEU A 205 10.44 6.22 6.47
N ASP A 206 9.61 6.48 7.47
CA ASP A 206 8.17 6.71 7.33
C ASP A 206 7.95 8.09 6.73
N THR A 207 7.34 8.11 5.54
CA THR A 207 7.04 9.31 4.76
C THR A 207 5.55 9.55 4.58
N THR A 208 4.73 8.95 5.45
CA THR A 208 3.26 8.97 5.34
C THR A 208 2.73 10.39 5.53
N GLU A 209 3.15 11.08 6.59
CA GLU A 209 2.75 12.47 6.89
C GLU A 209 3.76 13.47 6.30
N GLU A 210 3.27 14.37 5.44
CA GLU A 210 4.07 15.44 4.84
C GLU A 210 4.70 16.35 5.90
N ASN A 211 5.99 16.62 5.78
CA ASN A 211 6.83 17.43 6.68
C ASN A 211 6.91 16.90 8.13
N ALA A 212 6.42 15.70 8.40
CA ALA A 212 6.41 15.08 9.72
C ALA A 212 6.95 13.64 9.68
N PRO A 213 8.16 13.41 9.13
CA PRO A 213 8.69 12.06 8.98
C PRO A 213 9.00 11.44 10.35
N ALA A 214 9.09 10.12 10.35
CA ALA A 214 9.74 9.37 11.42
C ALA A 214 10.70 8.34 10.81
N MET A 215 11.74 7.97 11.55
CA MET A 215 12.73 7.00 11.09
C MET A 215 12.98 5.99 12.20
N VAL A 216 13.20 4.74 11.81
CA VAL A 216 13.56 3.66 12.72
C VAL A 216 14.76 2.91 12.18
N SER A 217 15.62 2.40 13.07
CA SER A 217 16.71 1.54 12.62
C SER A 217 16.16 0.25 12.03
N GLY A 218 16.85 -0.29 11.03
CA GLY A 218 16.42 -1.52 10.38
C GLY A 218 16.38 -2.70 11.34
N GLU A 219 17.28 -2.73 12.34
CA GLU A 219 17.25 -3.76 13.39
C GLU A 219 15.94 -3.68 14.18
N ALA A 220 15.58 -2.49 14.66
CA ALA A 220 14.35 -2.25 15.40
C ALA A 220 13.10 -2.55 14.56
N LEU A 221 13.09 -2.16 13.27
CA LEU A 221 12.02 -2.53 12.34
C LEU A 221 11.83 -4.05 12.27
N ARG A 222 12.90 -4.79 11.97
CA ARG A 222 12.85 -6.25 11.81
C ARG A 222 12.43 -6.93 13.12
N ALA A 223 12.94 -6.47 14.27
CA ALA A 223 12.52 -6.97 15.57
C ALA A 223 11.03 -6.68 15.87
N GLY A 224 10.55 -5.48 15.57
CA GLY A 224 9.14 -5.10 15.74
C GLY A 224 8.19 -5.92 14.86
N LEU A 225 8.56 -6.13 13.59
CA LEU A 225 7.82 -7.00 12.67
C LEU A 225 7.80 -8.45 13.18
N GLN A 226 8.94 -8.99 13.61
CA GLN A 226 9.01 -10.34 14.18
C GLN A 226 8.15 -10.46 15.44
N GLN A 227 8.23 -9.50 16.37
CA GLN A 227 7.40 -9.48 17.58
C GLN A 227 5.91 -9.49 17.23
N THR A 228 5.50 -8.73 16.21
CA THR A 228 4.11 -8.65 15.75
C THR A 228 3.57 -10.02 15.33
N THR A 229 4.39 -10.90 14.76
CA THR A 229 3.96 -12.28 14.39
C THR A 229 3.64 -13.18 15.59
N THR A 230 4.03 -12.79 16.80
CA THR A 230 3.91 -13.64 18.00
C THR A 230 2.71 -13.29 18.89
N GLN A 231 1.84 -12.38 18.44
CA GLN A 231 0.69 -11.92 19.19
C GLN A 231 -0.47 -11.53 18.25
N PRO A 232 -1.72 -11.47 18.76
CA PRO A 232 -2.79 -10.79 18.04
C PRO A 232 -2.46 -9.31 17.85
N PHE A 233 -2.73 -8.78 16.65
CA PHE A 233 -2.61 -7.36 16.34
C PHE A 233 -3.74 -6.92 15.42
N ARG A 234 -3.90 -5.61 15.24
CA ARG A 234 -4.76 -5.00 14.22
C ARG A 234 -3.94 -4.04 13.38
N VAL A 235 -4.29 -3.93 12.12
CA VAL A 235 -3.78 -2.89 11.22
C VAL A 235 -4.62 -1.62 11.38
N ALA A 236 -4.09 -0.47 10.97
CA ALA A 236 -4.81 0.79 11.04
C ALA A 236 -5.95 0.79 10.00
N PRO A 237 -7.22 0.81 10.43
CA PRO A 237 -8.37 0.82 9.53
C PRO A 237 -8.44 2.13 8.75
N PHE A 238 -8.94 2.07 7.51
CA PHE A 238 -9.36 3.25 6.78
C PHE A 238 -10.84 3.18 6.39
N PHE A 239 -11.43 4.35 6.20
CA PHE A 239 -12.86 4.52 5.96
C PHE A 239 -13.07 5.28 4.66
N ASP A 240 -13.84 4.71 3.75
CA ASP A 240 -14.04 5.29 2.41
C ASP A 240 -15.53 5.59 2.15
N PRO A 241 -15.87 6.81 1.69
CA PRO A 241 -17.21 7.11 1.18
C PRO A 241 -17.55 6.26 -0.05
N GLY A 242 -18.84 6.08 -0.30
CA GLY A 242 -19.28 5.35 -1.48
C GLY A 242 -20.73 5.65 -1.85
N VAL A 243 -21.12 5.33 -3.07
CA VAL A 243 -22.45 5.71 -3.61
C VAL A 243 -23.62 5.15 -2.78
N TRP A 244 -23.42 4.00 -2.13
CA TRP A 244 -24.41 3.32 -1.31
C TRP A 244 -24.20 3.53 0.20
N GLY A 245 -23.16 4.27 0.59
CA GLY A 245 -22.73 4.41 1.97
C GLY A 245 -23.79 4.99 2.90
N GLY A 246 -23.81 4.45 4.11
CA GLY A 246 -24.71 4.82 5.19
C GLY A 246 -24.13 5.87 6.13
N GLN A 247 -24.80 6.02 7.27
CA GLN A 247 -24.49 7.03 8.30
C GLN A 247 -24.17 6.41 9.66
N TRP A 248 -24.27 5.08 9.79
CA TRP A 248 -24.06 4.39 11.07
C TRP A 248 -22.61 4.49 11.52
N MET A 249 -21.64 4.24 10.64
CA MET A 249 -20.21 4.30 11.00
C MET A 249 -19.80 5.68 11.50
N LYS A 250 -20.31 6.77 10.91
CA LYS A 250 -20.05 8.14 11.41
C LYS A 250 -20.35 8.30 12.88
N GLN A 251 -21.52 7.81 13.29
CA GLN A 251 -22.04 7.99 14.63
C GLN A 251 -21.34 7.09 15.66
N HIS A 252 -20.77 5.97 15.21
CA HIS A 252 -20.26 4.92 16.10
C HIS A 252 -18.73 4.82 16.13
N PHE A 253 -18.03 5.28 15.10
CA PHE A 253 -16.57 5.23 15.00
C PHE A 253 -15.91 6.61 15.11
N ASP A 254 -16.68 7.65 15.46
CA ASP A 254 -16.16 9.02 15.62
C ASP A 254 -15.42 9.49 14.36
N LEU A 255 -16.07 9.30 13.20
CA LEU A 255 -15.54 9.68 11.89
C LEU A 255 -15.90 11.13 11.58
N ASP A 256 -15.25 11.71 10.57
CA ASP A 256 -15.55 13.08 10.15
C ASP A 256 -17.04 13.23 9.79
N PRO A 257 -17.80 14.05 10.53
CA PRO A 257 -19.21 14.27 10.23
C PRO A 257 -19.44 15.01 8.92
N SER A 258 -18.42 15.71 8.39
CA SER A 258 -18.50 16.51 7.16
C SER A 258 -18.52 15.67 5.89
N ALA A 259 -17.91 14.48 5.91
CA ALA A 259 -17.97 13.52 4.81
C ALA A 259 -19.43 13.21 4.44
N PRO A 260 -19.80 12.93 3.19
CA PRO A 260 -21.20 12.67 2.82
C PRO A 260 -21.73 11.37 3.46
N ASN A 261 -20.93 10.31 3.48
CA ASN A 261 -21.24 9.02 4.08
C ASN A 261 -19.93 8.23 4.32
N TYR A 262 -20.05 7.03 4.86
CA TYR A 262 -19.01 6.01 4.78
C TYR A 262 -19.64 4.72 4.31
N ALA A 263 -19.13 4.16 3.23
CA ALA A 263 -19.59 2.89 2.68
C ALA A 263 -18.77 1.74 3.25
N TRP A 264 -17.46 1.92 3.28
CA TRP A 264 -16.49 0.92 3.70
C TRP A 264 -15.74 1.34 4.95
N CYS A 265 -15.46 0.36 5.80
CA CYS A 265 -14.34 0.38 6.73
C CYS A 265 -13.49 -0.85 6.40
N PHE A 266 -12.29 -0.63 5.90
CA PHE A 266 -11.32 -1.70 5.62
C PHE A 266 -10.47 -1.89 6.87
N ASP A 267 -10.90 -2.82 7.74
CA ASP A 267 -10.33 -3.06 9.07
C ASP A 267 -9.13 -4.01 9.03
N CYS A 268 -9.07 -4.87 8.01
CA CYS A 268 -7.95 -5.76 7.78
C CYS A 268 -7.84 -6.09 6.29
N VAL A 269 -7.08 -5.28 5.58
CA VAL A 269 -6.61 -5.47 4.20
C VAL A 269 -5.11 -5.16 4.23
N PRO A 270 -4.25 -6.10 4.70
CA PRO A 270 -2.83 -5.82 4.89
C PRO A 270 -2.10 -5.33 3.63
N GLU A 271 -2.65 -5.66 2.46
CA GLU A 271 -2.18 -5.16 1.17
C GLU A 271 -2.20 -3.62 1.09
N GLU A 272 -3.11 -2.94 1.80
CA GLU A 272 -3.32 -1.49 1.71
C GLU A 272 -3.18 -0.74 3.04
N ASN A 273 -3.58 -1.37 4.15
CA ASN A 273 -3.58 -0.75 5.47
C ASN A 273 -2.17 -0.48 5.99
N SER A 274 -2.07 0.51 6.87
CA SER A 274 -0.88 0.76 7.66
C SER A 274 -0.75 -0.18 8.86
N LEU A 275 0.47 -0.51 9.25
CA LEU A 275 0.81 -1.12 10.53
C LEU A 275 1.52 -0.07 11.37
N LEU A 276 0.99 0.24 12.56
CA LEU A 276 1.57 1.23 13.46
C LEU A 276 2.44 0.52 14.50
N LEU A 277 3.72 0.88 14.54
CA LEU A 277 4.69 0.39 15.51
C LEU A 277 5.10 1.53 16.44
N ARG A 278 5.12 1.26 17.75
CA ARG A 278 5.55 2.22 18.78
C ARG A 278 6.90 1.79 19.35
N PHE A 279 7.89 2.66 19.22
CA PHE A 279 9.24 2.52 19.77
C PHE A 279 9.46 3.63 20.79
N GLY A 280 9.40 3.31 22.09
CA GLY A 280 9.40 4.34 23.13
C GLY A 280 8.30 5.37 22.89
N ASN A 281 8.70 6.62 22.58
CA ASN A 281 7.77 7.72 22.30
C ASN A 281 7.46 7.89 20.80
N VAL A 282 8.23 7.30 19.89
CA VAL A 282 8.09 7.51 18.45
C VAL A 282 7.15 6.47 17.85
N ARG A 283 6.17 6.94 17.07
CA ARG A 283 5.32 6.09 16.23
C ARG A 283 5.95 6.00 14.84
N ILE A 284 5.98 4.80 14.28
CA ILE A 284 6.35 4.56 12.88
C ILE A 284 5.14 3.95 12.20
N GLU A 285 4.78 4.50 11.05
CA GLU A 285 3.77 4.00 10.15
C GLU A 285 4.43 3.33 8.94
N ILE A 286 4.10 2.05 8.71
CA ILE A 286 4.60 1.28 7.56
C ILE A 286 3.45 0.60 6.85
N PRO A 287 3.62 0.18 5.58
CA PRO A 287 2.67 -0.74 4.96
C PRO A 287 2.57 -2.03 5.79
N SER A 288 1.35 -2.48 6.11
CA SER A 288 1.15 -3.79 6.76
C SER A 288 1.68 -4.94 5.90
N GLN A 289 1.72 -4.73 4.59
CA GLN A 289 2.30 -5.63 3.61
C GLN A 289 3.78 -5.96 3.90
N ASP A 290 4.52 -5.10 4.61
CA ASP A 290 5.91 -5.35 4.99
C ASP A 290 6.03 -6.56 5.91
N LEU A 291 5.10 -6.69 6.86
CA LEU A 291 5.03 -7.85 7.73
C LEU A 291 4.78 -9.13 6.94
N VAL A 292 3.88 -9.06 5.96
CA VAL A 292 3.53 -10.19 5.09
C VAL A 292 4.72 -10.59 4.22
N LEU A 293 5.46 -9.64 3.65
CA LEU A 293 6.59 -9.89 2.76
C LEU A 293 7.85 -10.37 3.49
N ILE A 294 8.13 -9.83 4.68
CA ILE A 294 9.37 -10.13 5.42
C ILE A 294 9.24 -11.38 6.29
N TYR A 295 8.07 -11.60 6.90
CA TYR A 295 7.81 -12.74 7.79
C TYR A 295 6.60 -13.59 7.37
N PRO A 296 6.43 -13.97 6.09
CA PRO A 296 5.23 -14.65 5.61
C PRO A 296 4.97 -15.97 6.31
N ARG A 297 6.01 -16.77 6.55
CA ARG A 297 5.87 -18.09 7.19
C ARG A 297 5.47 -17.99 8.66
N ALA A 298 6.06 -17.03 9.38
CA ALA A 298 5.74 -16.81 10.79
C ALA A 298 4.32 -16.25 10.97
N LEU A 299 3.90 -15.34 10.07
CA LEU A 299 2.56 -14.75 10.10
C LEU A 299 1.47 -15.71 9.62
N LEU A 300 1.66 -16.33 8.44
CA LEU A 300 0.63 -17.10 7.75
C LEU A 300 0.64 -18.59 8.14
N GLY A 301 1.79 -19.10 8.55
CA GLY A 301 2.05 -20.53 8.71
C GLY A 301 2.29 -21.24 7.37
N GLU A 302 2.92 -22.41 7.45
CA GLU A 302 3.40 -23.17 6.29
C GLU A 302 2.29 -23.51 5.27
N LYS A 303 1.11 -23.91 5.74
CA LYS A 303 0.00 -24.31 4.86
C LYS A 303 -0.57 -23.15 4.06
N VAL A 304 -0.72 -21.99 4.70
CA VAL A 304 -1.27 -20.79 4.06
C VAL A 304 -0.25 -20.23 3.08
N HIS A 305 1.00 -20.10 3.52
CA HIS A 305 2.08 -19.64 2.65
C HIS A 305 2.30 -20.57 1.44
N ALA A 306 2.21 -21.90 1.60
CA ALA A 306 2.31 -22.83 0.47
C ALA A 306 1.20 -22.65 -0.57
N ARG A 307 0.02 -22.14 -0.17
CA ARG A 307 -1.12 -21.94 -1.06
C ARG A 307 -1.13 -20.56 -1.71
N PHE A 308 -0.80 -19.51 -0.96
CA PHE A 308 -0.97 -18.12 -1.38
C PHE A 308 0.35 -17.35 -1.53
N GLY A 309 1.48 -17.94 -1.17
CA GLY A 309 2.75 -17.22 -1.09
C GLY A 309 2.72 -16.15 0.00
N ALA A 310 3.40 -15.03 -0.23
CA ALA A 310 3.41 -13.87 0.66
C ALA A 310 2.21 -12.94 0.40
N GLU A 311 1.00 -13.51 0.39
CA GLU A 311 -0.26 -12.78 0.27
C GLU A 311 -1.15 -13.12 1.47
N PHE A 312 -1.73 -12.09 2.09
CA PHE A 312 -2.63 -12.29 3.24
C PHE A 312 -4.03 -12.66 2.72
N PRO A 313 -4.54 -13.87 3.03
CA PRO A 313 -5.63 -14.48 2.25
C PRO A 313 -7.05 -14.07 2.66
N ILE A 314 -7.19 -13.20 3.66
CA ILE A 314 -8.50 -12.81 4.22
C ILE A 314 -8.55 -11.30 4.37
N ARG A 315 -9.69 -10.71 4.01
CA ARG A 315 -10.01 -9.31 4.26
C ARG A 315 -11.15 -9.20 5.29
N PHE A 316 -11.15 -8.14 6.10
CA PHE A 316 -12.25 -7.85 7.02
C PHE A 316 -12.73 -6.42 6.86
N ASP A 317 -14.01 -6.28 6.49
CA ASP A 317 -14.61 -4.99 6.19
C ASP A 317 -15.94 -4.79 6.92
N PHE A 318 -16.26 -3.55 7.30
CA PHE A 318 -17.64 -3.16 7.56
C PHE A 318 -18.24 -2.50 6.32
N LEU A 319 -19.44 -2.96 5.96
CA LEU A 319 -20.27 -2.34 4.93
C LEU A 319 -21.44 -1.64 5.61
N ASP A 320 -21.51 -0.32 5.49
CA ASP A 320 -22.59 0.48 6.07
C ASP A 320 -23.58 0.91 4.99
N THR A 321 -24.80 0.40 5.09
CA THR A 321 -25.95 0.77 4.26
C THR A 321 -27.06 1.43 5.07
N ILE A 322 -26.85 1.68 6.37
CA ILE A 322 -27.90 2.23 7.24
C ILE A 322 -28.12 3.70 6.90
N GLY A 323 -29.27 3.99 6.30
CA GLY A 323 -29.55 5.31 5.73
C GLY A 323 -28.81 5.60 4.42
N GLY A 324 -28.26 4.55 3.79
CA GLY A 324 -27.62 4.58 2.48
C GLY A 324 -28.52 3.97 1.39
N GLN A 325 -27.89 3.36 0.38
CA GLN A 325 -28.58 2.72 -0.76
C GLN A 325 -28.26 1.21 -0.84
N ASN A 326 -28.89 0.53 -1.80
CA ASN A 326 -28.57 -0.86 -2.09
C ASN A 326 -27.18 -0.99 -2.73
N LEU A 327 -26.48 -2.09 -2.42
CA LEU A 327 -25.30 -2.50 -3.18
C LEU A 327 -25.70 -2.92 -4.60
N SER A 328 -24.71 -2.94 -5.50
CA SER A 328 -24.90 -3.43 -6.86
C SER A 328 -25.12 -4.95 -6.90
N PHE A 329 -25.67 -5.44 -8.01
CA PHE A 329 -25.65 -6.88 -8.29
C PHE A 329 -24.24 -7.30 -8.70
N GLN A 330 -23.72 -8.30 -8.01
CA GLN A 330 -22.33 -8.72 -8.13
C GLN A 330 -22.22 -10.24 -8.31
N VAL A 331 -21.14 -10.65 -8.99
CA VAL A 331 -20.71 -12.05 -9.11
C VAL A 331 -19.19 -12.06 -9.10
N HIS A 332 -18.60 -12.94 -8.30
CA HIS A 332 -17.15 -13.10 -8.23
C HIS A 332 -16.71 -14.23 -9.17
N PRO A 333 -15.53 -14.12 -9.81
CA PRO A 333 -15.02 -15.16 -10.68
C PRO A 333 -14.72 -16.44 -9.90
N VAL A 334 -14.74 -17.59 -10.56
CA VAL A 334 -14.18 -18.82 -9.98
C VAL A 334 -12.65 -18.73 -9.96
N THR A 335 -12.01 -19.47 -9.05
CA THR A 335 -10.54 -19.46 -8.90
C THR A 335 -9.81 -19.77 -10.21
N GLU A 336 -10.28 -20.74 -10.99
CA GLU A 336 -9.67 -21.09 -12.27
C GLU A 336 -9.67 -19.90 -13.25
N TYR A 337 -10.78 -19.17 -13.32
CA TYR A 337 -10.93 -18.05 -14.24
C TYR A 337 -10.01 -16.89 -13.84
N ILE A 338 -10.02 -16.50 -12.55
CA ILE A 338 -9.21 -15.36 -12.09
C ILE A 338 -7.70 -15.64 -12.26
N GLN A 339 -7.28 -16.89 -12.05
CA GLN A 339 -5.91 -17.32 -12.25
C GLN A 339 -5.51 -17.31 -13.72
N GLN A 340 -6.33 -17.88 -14.61
CA GLN A 340 -6.00 -17.96 -16.04
C GLN A 340 -6.04 -16.60 -16.73
N GLN A 341 -6.95 -15.71 -16.35
CA GLN A 341 -7.14 -14.42 -17.03
C GLN A 341 -6.30 -13.30 -16.44
N PHE A 342 -6.07 -13.29 -15.13
CA PHE A 342 -5.43 -12.15 -14.45
C PHE A 342 -4.17 -12.54 -13.68
N GLY A 343 -3.86 -13.84 -13.56
CA GLY A 343 -2.70 -14.35 -12.82
C GLY A 343 -2.88 -14.38 -11.30
N MET A 344 -4.06 -14.03 -10.78
CA MET A 344 -4.33 -13.97 -9.34
C MET A 344 -4.56 -15.36 -8.74
N HIS A 345 -4.04 -15.60 -7.54
CA HIS A 345 -4.06 -16.92 -6.88
C HIS A 345 -5.28 -17.18 -5.99
N TYR A 346 -6.11 -16.16 -5.79
CA TYR A 346 -7.31 -16.25 -4.97
C TYR A 346 -8.46 -15.49 -5.64
N THR A 347 -9.68 -15.89 -5.30
CA THR A 347 -10.91 -15.17 -5.67
C THR A 347 -11.54 -14.58 -4.42
N GLN A 348 -12.63 -13.84 -4.60
CA GLN A 348 -13.42 -13.24 -3.54
C GLN A 348 -14.58 -14.16 -3.15
N ASP A 349 -14.29 -15.09 -2.24
CA ASP A 349 -15.31 -15.85 -1.52
C ASP A 349 -15.68 -15.10 -0.24
N GLU A 350 -16.95 -14.74 -0.09
CA GLU A 350 -17.39 -13.84 0.99
C GLU A 350 -18.32 -14.51 2.00
N SER A 351 -18.32 -13.99 3.22
CA SER A 351 -19.30 -14.33 4.26
C SER A 351 -19.77 -13.05 4.95
N LEU A 352 -21.09 -12.87 5.04
CA LEU A 352 -21.69 -11.65 5.61
C LEU A 352 -22.31 -11.95 6.98
N LEU A 353 -21.88 -11.19 7.99
CA LEU A 353 -22.49 -11.16 9.32
C LEU A 353 -23.28 -9.86 9.49
N HIS A 354 -24.60 -9.96 9.65
CA HIS A 354 -25.46 -8.79 9.88
C HIS A 354 -25.36 -8.35 11.35
N SER A 355 -24.57 -7.30 11.60
CA SER A 355 -24.42 -6.72 12.94
C SER A 355 -25.62 -5.84 13.35
N ARG A 356 -26.25 -5.19 12.36
CA ARG A 356 -27.41 -4.30 12.52
C ARG A 356 -28.31 -4.39 11.29
N SER A 357 -29.62 -4.23 11.50
CA SER A 357 -30.61 -4.16 10.42
C SER A 357 -31.76 -3.23 10.80
N ARG A 358 -32.44 -2.68 9.79
CA ARG A 358 -33.74 -2.02 9.97
C ARG A 358 -34.84 -2.99 9.54
N THR A 359 -36.06 -2.74 10.00
CA THR A 359 -37.23 -3.49 9.52
C THR A 359 -37.32 -3.37 8.00
N GLY A 360 -37.43 -4.50 7.30
CA GLY A 360 -37.43 -4.56 5.83
C GLY A 360 -36.06 -4.64 5.16
N SER A 361 -34.96 -4.69 5.93
CA SER A 361 -33.63 -5.00 5.39
C SER A 361 -33.58 -6.45 4.88
N GLY A 362 -32.95 -6.66 3.72
CA GLY A 362 -32.75 -7.99 3.15
C GLY A 362 -31.59 -8.03 2.15
N GLY A 363 -31.15 -9.23 1.80
CA GLY A 363 -30.11 -9.49 0.80
C GLY A 363 -30.65 -10.35 -0.34
N LEU A 364 -30.06 -10.19 -1.53
CA LEU A 364 -30.34 -11.03 -2.70
C LEU A 364 -29.17 -11.98 -2.93
N SER A 365 -29.44 -13.29 -3.01
CA SER A 365 -28.43 -14.31 -3.31
C SER A 365 -29.03 -15.40 -4.20
N GLY A 366 -28.29 -15.77 -5.26
CA GLY A 366 -28.69 -16.78 -6.23
C GLY A 366 -29.58 -16.28 -7.38
N HIS A 367 -29.86 -17.17 -8.33
CA HIS A 367 -30.78 -16.93 -9.45
C HIS A 367 -32.00 -17.85 -9.34
N GLN A 368 -33.20 -17.31 -9.59
CA GLN A 368 -34.43 -18.09 -9.59
C GLN A 368 -34.71 -18.66 -10.99
N ASN A 369 -34.48 -19.96 -11.19
CA ASN A 369 -34.99 -20.63 -12.39
C ASN A 369 -36.52 -20.73 -12.33
N ARG A 370 -37.21 -20.41 -13.43
CA ARG A 370 -38.66 -20.64 -13.58
C ARG A 370 -38.96 -22.12 -13.31
N GLY A 371 -39.47 -22.42 -12.11
CA GLY A 371 -39.74 -23.80 -11.65
C GLY A 371 -39.24 -24.13 -10.24
N SER A 372 -38.50 -23.24 -9.57
CA SER A 372 -38.01 -23.48 -8.20
C SER A 372 -38.34 -22.31 -7.26
N ASN A 373 -38.93 -22.63 -6.10
CA ASN A 373 -39.25 -21.66 -5.06
C ASN A 373 -37.96 -21.07 -4.48
N LEU A 374 -37.92 -19.74 -4.39
CA LEU A 374 -36.83 -18.97 -3.79
C LEU A 374 -36.64 -19.45 -2.34
N ARG A 375 -35.42 -19.86 -1.94
CA ARG A 375 -35.04 -19.74 -0.52
C ARG A 375 -34.66 -18.28 -0.30
N ILE A 376 -35.68 -17.45 -0.07
CA ILE A 376 -35.48 -16.16 0.57
C ILE A 376 -35.02 -16.50 1.98
N CYS A 377 -33.79 -16.12 2.37
CA CYS A 377 -33.52 -15.96 3.79
C CYS A 377 -34.28 -14.70 4.24
N TRP A 378 -35.54 -14.95 4.66
CA TRP A 378 -36.53 -14.08 5.31
C TRP A 378 -36.37 -12.55 5.27
N THR A 379 -37.39 -11.87 4.76
CA THR A 379 -38.14 -10.85 5.53
C THR A 379 -39.58 -10.75 5.03
N ALA A 380 -40.51 -10.49 5.96
CA ALA A 380 -41.94 -10.36 5.71
C ALA A 380 -42.27 -9.22 4.73
N SER A 381 -43.19 -9.55 3.81
CA SER A 381 -44.08 -8.70 3.01
C SER A 381 -43.48 -7.57 2.15
N GLY A 382 -43.28 -7.90 0.85
CA GLY A 382 -44.06 -7.35 -0.26
C GLY A 382 -43.89 -5.87 -0.66
N GLN A 383 -43.11 -5.61 -1.72
CA GLN A 383 -43.57 -5.15 -3.05
C GLN A 383 -42.40 -4.69 -3.94
N GLN A 384 -42.62 -4.86 -5.24
CA GLN A 384 -41.78 -4.65 -6.43
C GLN A 384 -40.84 -3.43 -6.44
N VAL A 385 -39.61 -3.62 -6.94
CA VAL A 385 -38.92 -2.62 -7.78
C VAL A 385 -38.12 -3.33 -8.89
N ALA A 386 -38.32 -2.88 -10.12
CA ALA A 386 -37.60 -3.30 -11.32
C ALA A 386 -36.50 -2.28 -11.70
N GLU A 387 -35.45 -2.82 -12.34
CA GLU A 387 -34.43 -2.19 -13.20
C GLU A 387 -33.53 -1.06 -12.66
N LYS A 388 -32.25 -1.41 -12.43
CA LYS A 388 -31.07 -0.68 -12.93
C LYS A 388 -29.89 -1.66 -13.06
N LYS A 389 -29.36 -1.81 -14.29
CA LYS A 389 -28.27 -2.72 -14.66
C LYS A 389 -26.91 -2.02 -14.55
N ARG A 390 -25.93 -2.82 -14.09
CA ARG A 390 -24.45 -2.74 -14.28
C ARG A 390 -23.74 -1.48 -13.82
N LEU A 391 -22.95 -1.64 -12.76
CA LEU A 391 -21.57 -1.15 -12.54
C LEU A 391 -21.28 -1.35 -11.04
N MET A 392 -20.06 -1.77 -10.67
CA MET A 392 -19.49 -1.92 -9.31
C MET A 392 -19.15 -3.33 -8.81
N THR A 393 -19.08 -4.36 -9.66
CA THR A 393 -18.45 -5.64 -9.27
C THR A 393 -16.94 -5.56 -9.10
N SER A 394 -16.31 -4.54 -9.69
CA SER A 394 -14.85 -4.46 -9.89
C SER A 394 -14.13 -3.54 -8.90
N ALA A 395 -14.89 -2.82 -8.06
CA ALA A 395 -14.30 -1.91 -7.08
C ALA A 395 -13.72 -2.69 -5.88
N SER A 396 -14.34 -3.75 -5.38
CA SER A 396 -13.87 -4.41 -4.15
C SER A 396 -12.63 -5.31 -4.29
N LEU A 397 -12.27 -5.69 -5.53
CA LEU A 397 -11.05 -6.45 -5.81
C LEU A 397 -9.82 -5.57 -6.01
N ILE A 398 -10.01 -4.32 -6.45
CA ILE A 398 -8.95 -3.38 -6.91
C ILE A 398 -8.99 -2.03 -6.15
N ARG A 399 -9.98 -1.80 -5.29
CA ARG A 399 -10.08 -0.64 -4.38
C ARG A 399 -10.18 -1.08 -2.94
#